data_AF-A0A835T8P0-F1
#
_entry.id   AF-A0A835T8P0-F1
#
_cell.length_a   1.000
_cell.length_b   1.000
_cell.length_c   1.000
_cell.angle_alpha   90.00
_cell.angle_beta   90.00
_cell.angle_gamma   90.00
#
_symmetry.space_group_name_H-M   'P 1'
#
loop_
_entity.id
_entity.type
_entity.pdbx_description
1 polymer ?
#
loop_
_entity_poly.entity_id
_entity_poly.type
_entity_poly.pdbx_seq_one_letter_code
_entity_poly.pdbx_strand_id
1 'polypeptide(L)'
;MPVQKARLLSKRMFYGGFCFLPLMWGMNVWLFWPDFKAPRGDPIIRKYTKWSAIGFIVATVIFLPWLLLYAIAGQDILSPNVYNALNAAALDLSAYGLGIINP
;
A
#
# COMPACT_ATOMS: atom_id res chain seq x y z
N MET A 1 0.41 25.39 -0.79
CA MET A 1 1.86 25.11 -0.57
C MET A 1 2.65 25.84 -1.65
N PRO A 2 3.81 26.46 -1.37
CA PRO A 2 4.62 27.10 -2.43
C PRO A 2 5.03 26.05 -3.49
N VAL A 3 4.83 26.38 -4.77
CA VAL A 3 4.93 25.45 -5.92
C VAL A 3 6.25 24.68 -5.96
N GLN A 4 7.36 25.32 -5.57
CA GLN A 4 8.67 24.67 -5.53
C GLN A 4 8.75 23.53 -4.50
N LYS A 5 8.15 23.72 -3.31
CA LYS A 5 8.12 22.68 -2.27
C LYS A 5 7.23 21.50 -2.69
N ALA A 6 6.11 21.79 -3.36
CA ALA A 6 5.21 20.77 -3.91
C ALA A 6 5.93 19.87 -4.94
N ARG A 7 6.72 20.47 -5.84
CA ARG A 7 7.54 19.71 -6.82
C ARG A 7 8.60 18.84 -6.16
N LEU A 8 9.26 19.32 -5.11
CA LEU A 8 10.27 18.54 -4.39
C LEU A 8 9.63 17.35 -3.66
N LEU A 9 8.48 17.59 -3.02
CA LEU A 9 7.72 16.57 -2.33
C LEU A 9 7.24 15.49 -3.30
N SER A 10 6.66 15.86 -4.44
CA SER A 10 6.17 14.90 -5.44
C SER A 10 7.29 14.00 -5.98
N LYS A 11 8.50 14.57 -6.19
CA LYS A 11 9.68 13.79 -6.61
C LYS A 11 10.13 12.82 -5.51
N ARG A 12 10.24 13.28 -4.26
CA ARG A 12 10.64 12.42 -3.13
C ARG A 12 9.66 11.28 -2.90
N MET A 13 8.36 11.54 -3.01
CA MET A 13 7.33 10.51 -2.88
C MET A 13 7.36 9.52 -4.04
N PHE A 14 7.65 9.98 -5.26
CA PHE A 14 7.87 9.10 -6.41
C PHE A 14 9.08 8.18 -6.22
N TYR A 15 10.24 8.71 -5.82
CA TYR A 15 11.43 7.90 -5.62
C TYR A 15 11.32 6.98 -4.40
N GLY A 16 10.72 7.43 -3.30
CA GLY A 16 10.55 6.59 -2.11
C GLY A 16 9.60 5.42 -2.32
N GLY A 17 8.67 5.49 -3.30
CA GLY A 17 7.88 4.31 -3.66
C GLY A 17 8.70 3.14 -4.23
N PHE A 18 9.89 3.42 -4.79
CA PHE A 18 10.83 2.35 -5.21
C PHE A 18 11.48 1.61 -4.04
N CYS A 19 11.38 2.12 -2.80
CA CYS A 19 11.84 1.40 -1.61
C CYS A 19 10.85 0.31 -1.13
N PHE A 20 10.08 -0.29 -2.04
CA PHE A 20 9.00 -1.24 -1.75
C PHE A 20 7.81 -0.65 -0.96
N LEU A 21 7.57 0.67 -1.07
CA LEU A 21 6.37 1.30 -0.49
C LEU A 21 5.40 1.73 -1.59
N PRO A 22 4.61 0.79 -2.18
CA PRO A 22 3.61 1.18 -3.17
C PRO A 22 2.56 2.14 -2.58
N LEU A 23 2.24 2.03 -1.29
CA LEU A 23 1.36 2.97 -0.59
C LEU A 23 1.84 4.43 -0.68
N MET A 24 3.15 4.65 -0.80
CA MET A 24 3.73 5.98 -0.91
C MET A 24 3.41 6.63 -2.28
N TRP A 25 3.33 5.84 -3.34
CA TRP A 25 2.81 6.32 -4.64
C TRP A 25 1.32 6.65 -4.57
N GLY A 26 0.52 5.85 -3.86
CA GLY A 26 -0.90 6.14 -3.62
C GLY A 26 -1.11 7.47 -2.88
N MET A 27 -0.34 7.73 -1.82
CA MET A 27 -0.38 9.01 -1.10
C MET A 27 0.01 10.20 -2.00
N ASN A 28 1.01 10.03 -2.88
CA ASN A 28 1.39 11.07 -3.84
C ASN A 28 0.22 11.40 -4.79
N VAL A 29 -0.48 10.37 -5.28
CA VAL A 29 -1.65 10.56 -6.15
C VAL A 29 -2.80 11.23 -5.42
N TRP A 30 -3.09 10.83 -4.19
CA TRP A 30 -4.17 11.42 -3.40
C TRP A 30 -3.90 12.89 -3.04
N LEU A 31 -2.67 13.21 -2.64
CA LEU A 31 -2.27 14.57 -2.29
C LEU A 31 -2.34 15.55 -3.47
N PHE A 32 -1.93 15.10 -4.67
CA PHE A 32 -1.92 15.91 -5.89
C PHE A 32 -3.12 15.64 -6.82
N TRP A 33 -4.13 14.90 -6.35
CA TRP A 33 -5.39 14.66 -7.07
C TRP A 33 -6.11 15.95 -7.48
N PRO A 34 -6.26 16.98 -6.62
CA PRO A 34 -6.90 18.23 -7.02
C PRO A 34 -6.10 18.97 -8.11
N ASP A 35 -4.76 18.94 -8.06
CA ASP A 35 -3.89 19.53 -9.09
C ASP A 35 -3.98 18.78 -10.42
N PHE A 36 -4.36 17.50 -10.39
CA PHE A 36 -4.62 16.69 -11.58
C PHE A 36 -5.95 17.04 -12.24
N LYS A 37 -6.97 17.36 -11.44
CA LYS A 37 -8.32 17.74 -11.90
C LYS A 37 -8.37 19.20 -12.38
N ALA A 38 -7.48 20.06 -11.88
CA ALA A 38 -7.42 21.46 -12.26
C ALA A 38 -6.84 21.65 -13.69
N PRO A 39 -7.53 22.38 -14.60
CA PRO A 39 -7.03 22.66 -15.95
C PRO A 39 -5.72 23.46 -16.00
N ARG A 40 -5.40 24.20 -14.92
CA ARG A 40 -4.22 25.07 -14.77
C ARG A 40 -3.16 24.50 -13.81
N GLY A 41 -3.19 23.19 -13.53
CA GLY A 41 -2.20 22.53 -12.69
C GLY A 41 -0.79 22.55 -13.28
N ASP A 42 0.22 22.50 -12.42
CA ASP A 42 1.62 22.49 -12.83
C ASP A 42 1.96 21.21 -13.65
N PRO A 43 2.45 21.35 -14.90
CA PRO A 43 2.70 20.21 -15.78
C PRO A 43 3.74 19.22 -15.22
N ILE A 44 4.67 19.69 -14.38
CA ILE A 44 5.71 18.85 -13.78
C ILE A 44 5.10 17.95 -12.72
N ILE A 45 4.28 18.51 -11.82
CA ILE A 45 3.60 17.77 -10.76
C ILE A 45 2.71 16.71 -11.41
N ARG A 46 1.91 17.11 -12.41
CA ARG A 46 1.03 16.19 -13.15
C ARG A 46 1.79 15.00 -13.75
N LYS A 47 2.97 15.22 -14.33
CA LYS A 47 3.80 14.14 -14.90
C LYS A 47 4.21 13.15 -13.82
N TYR A 48 4.78 13.61 -12.70
CA TYR A 48 5.22 12.71 -11.62
C TYR A 48 4.05 11.99 -10.95
N THR A 49 2.92 12.67 -10.75
CA THR A 49 1.70 12.05 -10.21
C THR A 49 1.16 10.95 -11.14
N LYS A 50 1.17 11.15 -12.47
CA LYS A 50 0.82 10.09 -13.44
C LYS A 50 1.73 8.88 -13.30
N TRP A 51 3.05 9.08 -13.24
CA TRP A 51 4.00 7.99 -13.09
C TRP A 51 3.86 7.26 -11.76
N SER A 52 3.57 7.97 -10.66
CA SER A 52 3.21 7.36 -9.38
C SER A 52 1.94 6.53 -9.47
N ALA A 53 0.89 7.02 -10.14
CA ALA A 53 -0.35 6.26 -10.32
C ALA A 53 -0.11 4.95 -11.07
N ILE A 54 0.69 4.99 -12.16
CA ILE A 54 1.06 3.79 -12.91
C ILE A 54 1.87 2.84 -12.03
N GLY A 55 2.88 3.35 -11.31
CA GLY A 55 3.68 2.53 -10.39
C GLY A 55 2.84 1.85 -9.31
N PHE A 56 1.87 2.57 -8.74
CA PHE A 56 0.92 2.03 -7.77
C PHE A 56 0.09 0.90 -8.37
N ILE A 57 -0.52 1.12 -9.54
CA ILE A 57 -1.33 0.10 -10.22
C ILE A 57 -0.49 -1.15 -10.54
N VAL A 58 0.70 -0.97 -11.12
CA VAL A 58 1.59 -2.09 -11.44
C VAL A 58 1.94 -2.88 -10.18
N ALA A 59 2.32 -2.19 -9.09
CA ALA A 59 2.63 -2.86 -7.85
C ALA A 59 1.42 -3.57 -7.26
N THR A 60 0.22 -2.99 -7.30
CA THR A 60 -1.02 -3.64 -6.84
C THR A 60 -1.35 -4.88 -7.68
N VAL A 61 -1.22 -4.79 -9.01
CA VAL A 61 -1.49 -5.90 -9.95
C VAL A 61 -0.47 -7.02 -9.79
N ILE A 62 0.75 -6.75 -9.34
CA ILE A 62 1.74 -7.80 -9.02
C ILE A 62 1.53 -8.35 -7.60
N PHE A 63 1.29 -7.47 -6.63
CA PHE A 63 1.18 -7.82 -5.22
C PHE A 63 -0.09 -8.60 -4.91
N LEU A 64 -1.25 -8.26 -5.49
CA LEU A 64 -2.51 -8.95 -5.20
C LEU A 64 -2.51 -10.41 -5.67
N PRO A 65 -2.11 -10.75 -6.91
CA PRO A 65 -1.98 -12.15 -7.33
C PRO A 65 -0.95 -12.91 -6.51
N TRP A 66 0.17 -12.28 -6.14
CA TRP A 66 1.15 -12.91 -5.24
C TRP A 66 0.55 -13.20 -3.87
N LEU A 67 -0.18 -12.25 -3.29
CA LEU A 67 -0.88 -12.40 -2.01
C LEU A 67 -1.97 -13.48 -2.09
N LEU A 68 -2.74 -13.53 -3.17
CA LEU A 68 -3.76 -14.55 -3.40
C LEU A 68 -3.14 -15.94 -3.57
N LEU A 69 -2.04 -16.04 -4.32
CA LEU A 69 -1.27 -17.27 -4.45
C LEU A 69 -0.77 -17.73 -3.08
N TYR A 70 -0.23 -16.82 -2.27
CA TYR A 70 0.17 -17.13 -0.90
C TYR A 70 -1.02 -17.55 -0.02
N ALA A 71 -2.18 -16.91 -0.14
CA ALA A 71 -3.37 -17.24 0.65
C ALA A 71 -3.94 -18.63 0.30
N ILE A 72 -3.92 -19.01 -0.98
CA ILE A 72 -4.48 -20.27 -1.47
C ILE A 72 -3.46 -21.41 -1.34
N ALA A 73 -2.25 -21.23 -1.85
CA ALA A 73 -1.21 -22.26 -1.89
C ALA A 73 -0.29 -22.26 -0.65
N GLY A 74 -0.45 -21.29 0.26
CA GLY A 74 0.33 -21.23 1.50
C GLY A 74 0.11 -22.44 2.40
N GLN A 75 -1.08 -23.05 2.39
CA GLN A 75 -1.37 -24.25 3.17
C GLN A 75 -0.62 -25.49 2.65
N ASP A 76 -0.39 -25.57 1.33
CA ASP A 76 0.30 -26.69 0.69
C ASP A 76 1.83 -26.53 0.69
N ILE A 77 2.33 -25.28 0.69
CA ILE A 77 3.76 -24.96 0.62
C ILE A 77 4.39 -24.76 2.01
N LEU A 78 3.65 -24.22 2.98
CA LEU A 78 4.14 -24.04 4.35
C LEU A 78 3.66 -25.22 5.21
N SER A 79 4.61 -25.90 5.87
CA SER A 79 4.30 -26.96 6.84
C SER A 79 3.19 -26.48 7.80
N PRO A 80 2.18 -27.32 8.13
CA PRO A 80 0.99 -26.92 8.90
C PRO A 80 1.29 -26.16 10.20
N ASN A 81 2.44 -26.45 10.82
CA ASN A 81 2.91 -25.81 12.05
C ASN A 81 3.24 -24.31 11.87
N VAL A 82 3.77 -23.90 10.72
CA VAL A 82 4.10 -22.50 10.43
C VAL A 82 2.84 -21.72 10.06
N TYR A 83 1.95 -22.33 9.28
CA TYR A 83 0.66 -21.73 8.93
C TYR A 83 -0.17 -21.44 10.19
N ASN A 84 -0.26 -22.38 11.13
CA ASN A 84 -0.97 -22.19 12.41
C ASN A 84 -0.32 -21.13 13.31
N ALA A 85 1.01 -20.98 13.29
CA ALA A 85 1.70 -19.95 14.08
C ALA A 85 1.49 -18.53 13.54
N LEU A 86 1.31 -18.37 12.22
CA LEU A 86 1.06 -17.08 11.56
C LEU A 86 -0.43 -16.72 11.51
N ASN A 87 -1.32 -17.66 11.83
CA ASN A 87 -2.75 -17.45 11.79
C ASN A 87 -3.23 -16.70 13.04
N ALA A 88 -2.94 -15.39 13.10
CA ALA A 88 -3.39 -14.50 14.18
C ALA A 88 -4.93 -14.40 14.30
N ALA A 89 -5.67 -14.81 13.26
CA ALA A 89 -7.13 -14.86 13.27
C ALA A 89 -7.70 -16.07 14.04
N ALA A 90 -6.90 -17.14 14.21
CA ALA A 90 -7.26 -18.31 15.01
C ALA A 90 -6.74 -18.24 16.45
N LEU A 91 -6.12 -17.11 16.84
CA LEU A 91 -5.61 -16.92 18.18
C LEU A 91 -6.79 -16.81 19.15
N ASP A 92 -6.90 -17.78 20.05
CA ASP A 92 -7.88 -17.75 21.11
C ASP A 92 -7.51 -16.66 22.14
N LEU A 93 -8.02 -15.45 21.90
CA LEU A 93 -7.84 -14.27 22.76
C LEU A 93 -8.46 -14.48 24.17
N SER A 94 -9.30 -15.51 24.35
CA SER A 94 -9.82 -15.87 25.66
C SER A 94 -8.76 -16.53 26.54
N ALA A 95 -7.83 -17.31 25.95
CA ALA A 95 -6.72 -17.95 26.66
C ALA A 95 -5.72 -16.94 27.27
N TYR A 96 -5.67 -15.71 26.72
CA TYR A 96 -4.85 -14.60 27.21
C TYR A 96 -5.64 -13.58 28.06
N GLY A 97 -6.89 -13.90 28.43
CA GLY A 97 -7.71 -13.06 29.31
C GLY A 97 -8.25 -11.77 28.67
N LEU A 98 -8.23 -11.67 27.34
CA LEU A 98 -8.72 -10.52 26.57
C LEU A 98 -10.08 -10.78 25.88
N GLY A 99 -10.68 -11.96 26.11
CA GLY A 99 -12.02 -12.28 25.63
C GLY A 99 -13.10 -11.47 26.36
N ILE A 100 -14.06 -10.93 25.62
CA ILE A 100 -15.22 -10.22 26.19
C ILE A 100 -15.92 -11.16 27.17
N ILE A 101 -15.85 -10.80 28.45
CA ILE A 101 -16.66 -11.37 29.52
C ILE A 101 -18.10 -10.92 29.21
N ASN A 102 -18.87 -11.79 28.57
CA ASN A 102 -20.32 -11.61 28.56
C ASN A 102 -20.80 -11.86 30.01
N PRO A 103 -21.58 -10.94 30.61
CA PRO A 103 -22.04 -11.08 31.98
C PRO A 103 -22.94 -12.31 32.18
#